data_AF-A0A8E2WEV3-F1
#
_entry.id   AF-A0A8E2WEV3-F1
#
_cell.length_a   1.000
_cell.length_b   1.000
_cell.length_c   1.000
_cell.angle_alpha   90.00
_cell.angle_beta   90.00
_cell.angle_gamma   90.00
#
_symmetry.space_group_name_H-M   'P 1'
#
loop_
_entity.id
_entity.type
_entity.pdbx_description
1 polymer ?
#
loop_
_entity_poly.entity_id
_entity_poly.type
_entity_poly.pdbx_seq_one_letter_code
_entity_poly.pdbx_strand_id
1 'polypeptide(L)'
;MRWDTVDFVIRSAAGWFFRARNAESWIFRGAVTVLIAIHGANWVFKYSGPIWGTAGSVEIGTGGAVPNGILWAVTVVCALLMIGSAVWAWMRYANEQKRLSRKKVFVIEGRGLRDDDGSPLKAAVPDSIVGARVDLVMDLRQRKDGVIVDPGDLLQPVAGMKTLFHQLQKGNDRSDLTTVYGGLTAVPFTFLTGVLLDDEGDVVVMDWDRGASRWRLLDGPDDGLRFEVTGIDEAGSAREVVLAVSVSYTVKSEDLATTFAHPVVRMMLPDLQSSHWSQVKQSALADQFLGVLKQLDAAGVERIHLVLAAQNSAVFNLARRYDKRNLPNLVVYQFERAQNPKYPWGIEMPVAGVVTARVVHGIVSEAQSQGG
;
A
#
# COMPACT_ATOMS: atom_id res chain seq x y z
N MET A 1 19.51 8.17 -35.60
CA MET A 1 18.69 7.13 -34.97
C MET A 1 19.48 6.58 -33.80
N ARG A 2 19.04 6.76 -32.54
CA ARG A 2 19.82 6.37 -31.35
C ARG A 2 19.93 4.86 -31.27
N TRP A 3 21.14 4.34 -31.07
CA TRP A 3 21.41 2.91 -30.91
C TRP A 3 20.60 2.28 -29.77
N ASP A 4 20.31 3.04 -28.71
CA ASP A 4 19.42 2.65 -27.59
C ASP A 4 18.00 2.26 -28.06
N THR A 5 17.48 2.96 -29.08
CA THR A 5 16.13 2.72 -29.62
C THR A 5 16.10 1.44 -30.45
N VAL A 6 17.17 1.13 -31.18
CA VAL A 6 17.27 -0.08 -31.99
C VAL A 6 17.44 -1.32 -31.09
N ASP A 7 18.30 -1.25 -30.07
CA ASP A 7 18.49 -2.36 -29.13
C ASP A 7 17.23 -2.63 -28.30
N PHE A 8 16.50 -1.59 -27.87
CA PHE A 8 15.19 -1.74 -27.25
C PHE A 8 14.19 -2.42 -28.18
N VAL A 9 14.09 -1.98 -29.45
CA VAL A 9 13.18 -2.57 -30.43
C VAL A 9 13.53 -4.03 -30.69
N ILE A 10 14.81 -4.39 -30.83
CA ILE A 10 15.26 -5.77 -31.06
C ILE A 10 14.97 -6.66 -29.85
N ARG A 11 15.29 -6.21 -28.63
CA ARG A 11 15.03 -6.98 -27.41
C ARG A 11 13.54 -7.14 -27.13
N SER A 12 12.74 -6.09 -27.36
CA SER A 12 11.29 -6.16 -27.26
C SER A 12 10.69 -7.09 -28.32
N ALA A 13 11.18 -7.04 -29.56
CA ALA A 13 10.76 -7.94 -30.62
C ALA A 13 11.12 -9.40 -30.33
N ALA A 14 12.34 -9.67 -29.86
CA ALA A 14 12.78 -11.01 -29.48
C ALA A 14 12.00 -11.53 -28.25
N GLY A 15 11.80 -10.71 -27.23
CA GLY A 15 10.98 -11.06 -26.07
C GLY A 15 9.54 -11.42 -26.46
N TRP A 16 8.95 -10.65 -27.38
CA TRP A 16 7.63 -10.95 -27.93
C TRP A 16 7.63 -12.25 -28.76
N PHE A 17 8.65 -12.47 -29.59
CA PHE A 17 8.77 -13.64 -30.45
C PHE A 17 9.00 -14.95 -29.67
N PHE A 18 9.53 -14.91 -28.45
CA PHE A 18 9.83 -16.14 -27.68
C PHE A 18 9.02 -16.31 -26.39
N ARG A 19 8.45 -15.24 -25.78
CA ARG A 19 7.72 -15.34 -24.49
C ARG A 19 6.21 -15.13 -24.53
N ALA A 20 5.67 -14.45 -25.55
CA ALA A 20 4.22 -14.18 -25.58
C ALA A 20 3.43 -15.47 -25.90
N ARG A 21 2.36 -15.75 -25.12
CA ARG A 21 1.40 -16.87 -25.32
C ARG A 21 0.05 -16.38 -25.86
N ASN A 22 0.02 -15.20 -26.46
CA ASN A 22 -1.22 -14.56 -26.88
C ASN A 22 -1.54 -14.89 -28.35
N ALA A 23 -2.82 -14.87 -28.73
CA ALA A 23 -3.30 -15.26 -30.06
C ALA A 23 -2.60 -14.51 -31.21
N GLU A 24 -2.31 -13.21 -31.07
CA GLU A 24 -1.61 -12.43 -32.09
C GLU A 24 -0.17 -12.90 -32.34
N SER A 25 0.52 -13.37 -31.29
CA SER A 25 1.89 -13.86 -31.43
C SER A 25 1.92 -15.23 -32.12
N TRP A 26 0.90 -16.06 -31.91
CA TRP A 26 0.71 -17.32 -32.64
C TRP A 26 0.43 -17.09 -34.12
N ILE A 27 -0.45 -16.13 -34.46
CA ILE A 27 -0.78 -15.79 -35.85
C ILE A 27 0.47 -15.28 -36.58
N PHE A 28 1.23 -14.38 -35.96
CA PHE A 28 2.46 -13.85 -36.54
C PHE A 28 3.52 -14.93 -36.74
N ARG A 29 3.78 -15.78 -35.73
CA ARG A 29 4.73 -16.89 -35.84
C ARG A 29 4.29 -17.88 -36.91
N GLY A 30 3.00 -18.22 -36.98
CA GLY A 30 2.45 -19.09 -38.01
C GLY A 30 2.69 -18.53 -39.40
N ALA A 31 2.44 -17.25 -39.62
CA ALA A 31 2.70 -16.58 -40.90
C ALA A 31 4.20 -16.59 -41.26
N VAL A 32 5.09 -16.32 -40.30
CA VAL A 32 6.55 -16.38 -40.52
C VAL A 32 7.01 -17.81 -40.84
N THR A 33 6.52 -18.82 -40.12
CA THR A 33 6.86 -20.23 -40.38
C THR A 33 6.41 -20.67 -41.77
N VAL A 34 5.21 -20.28 -42.21
CA VAL A 34 4.70 -20.58 -43.55
C VAL A 34 5.57 -19.89 -44.62
N LEU A 35 5.97 -18.63 -44.41
CA LEU A 35 6.87 -17.91 -45.31
C LEU A 35 8.24 -18.58 -45.40
N ILE A 36 8.83 -18.98 -44.27
CA ILE A 36 10.11 -19.69 -44.24
C ILE A 36 9.99 -21.04 -44.95
N ALA A 37 8.90 -21.78 -44.73
CA ALA A 37 8.70 -23.07 -45.37
C ALA A 37 8.55 -22.93 -46.89
N ILE A 38 7.74 -21.98 -47.37
CA ILE A 38 7.46 -21.85 -48.81
C ILE A 38 8.62 -21.23 -49.59
N HIS A 39 9.32 -20.25 -49.02
CA HIS A 39 10.51 -19.63 -49.66
C HIS A 39 11.79 -20.43 -49.43
N GLY A 40 11.92 -21.08 -48.26
CA GLY A 40 13.04 -21.99 -47.98
C GLY A 40 12.99 -23.27 -48.80
N ALA A 41 11.79 -23.70 -49.22
CA ALA A 41 11.61 -24.80 -50.17
C ALA A 41 11.77 -24.38 -51.64
N ASN A 42 11.97 -23.10 -51.95
CA ASN A 42 12.09 -22.57 -53.32
C ASN A 42 13.40 -21.79 -53.49
N TRP A 43 14.53 -22.50 -53.39
CA TRP A 43 15.87 -21.93 -53.51
C TRP A 43 16.56 -22.39 -54.80
N VAL A 44 17.42 -21.55 -55.35
CA VAL A 44 18.21 -21.87 -56.55
C VAL A 44 19.64 -21.38 -56.35
N PHE A 45 20.58 -22.28 -56.53
CA PHE A 45 22.00 -21.98 -56.65
C PHE A 45 22.39 -22.05 -58.13
N LYS A 46 22.89 -20.93 -58.66
CA LYS A 46 23.44 -20.86 -60.02
C LYS A 46 24.94 -20.57 -59.95
N TYR A 47 25.74 -21.43 -60.55
CA TYR A 47 27.15 -21.19 -60.78
C TYR A 47 27.42 -21.12 -62.29
N SER A 48 28.13 -20.06 -62.70
CA SER A 48 28.58 -19.85 -64.08
C SER A 48 30.10 -19.66 -64.04
N GLY A 49 30.83 -20.55 -64.71
CA GLY A 49 32.29 -20.54 -64.71
C GLY A 49 32.89 -21.71 -65.50
N PRO A 50 34.23 -21.82 -65.58
CA PRO A 50 34.87 -22.94 -66.26
C PRO A 50 34.61 -24.22 -65.47
N ILE A 51 34.03 -25.23 -66.12
CA ILE A 51 33.82 -26.56 -65.54
C ILE A 51 34.60 -27.52 -66.44
N TRP A 52 35.66 -28.15 -65.91
CA TRP A 52 36.58 -28.99 -66.69
C TRP A 52 37.23 -28.27 -67.89
N GLY A 53 37.48 -26.96 -67.79
CA GLY A 53 38.19 -26.18 -68.81
C GLY A 53 37.31 -25.66 -69.96
N THR A 54 36.01 -25.91 -69.94
CA THR A 54 35.04 -25.32 -70.89
C THR A 54 34.04 -24.43 -70.15
N ALA A 55 33.49 -23.43 -70.85
CA ALA A 55 32.44 -22.59 -70.27
C ALA A 55 31.22 -23.46 -69.96
N GLY A 56 30.82 -23.51 -68.69
CA GLY A 56 29.68 -24.29 -68.22
C GLY A 56 28.87 -23.55 -67.18
N SER A 57 27.63 -23.99 -67.00
CA SER A 57 26.76 -23.52 -65.93
C SER A 57 26.14 -24.70 -65.21
N VAL A 58 26.12 -24.66 -63.88
CA VAL A 58 25.40 -25.62 -63.03
C VAL A 58 24.34 -24.87 -62.26
N GLU A 59 23.11 -25.37 -62.38
CA GLU A 59 21.96 -24.90 -61.64
C GLU A 59 21.45 -26.05 -60.76
N ILE A 60 21.47 -25.84 -59.45
CA ILE A 60 20.96 -26.81 -58.47
C ILE A 60 19.99 -26.07 -57.58
N GLY A 61 18.77 -26.56 -57.47
CA GLY A 61 17.76 -25.95 -56.62
C GLY A 61 16.40 -26.60 -56.81
N THR A 62 15.48 -26.18 -55.97
CA THR A 62 14.05 -26.53 -56.04
C THR A 62 13.25 -25.44 -56.76
N GLY A 63 13.92 -24.52 -57.45
CA GLY A 63 13.33 -23.43 -58.21
C GLY A 63 12.24 -23.91 -59.17
N GLY A 64 11.02 -23.40 -58.97
CA GLY A 64 9.87 -23.74 -59.80
C GLY A 64 8.99 -24.88 -59.25
N ALA A 65 9.30 -25.42 -58.07
CA ALA A 65 8.46 -26.42 -57.40
C ALA A 65 7.06 -25.89 -57.02
N VAL A 66 6.92 -24.58 -56.82
CA VAL A 66 5.64 -23.91 -56.53
C VAL A 66 5.36 -22.87 -57.63
N PRO A 67 4.16 -22.88 -58.25
CA PRO A 67 3.76 -21.85 -59.21
C PRO A 67 3.87 -20.43 -58.62
N ASN A 68 4.47 -19.50 -59.37
CA ASN A 68 4.69 -18.12 -58.91
C ASN A 68 3.41 -17.43 -58.42
N GLY A 69 2.26 -17.68 -59.05
CA GLY A 69 0.98 -17.12 -58.62
C GLY A 69 0.58 -17.56 -57.20
N ILE A 70 0.83 -18.82 -56.85
CA ILE A 70 0.57 -19.38 -55.51
C ILE A 70 1.57 -18.79 -54.51
N LEU A 71 2.85 -18.70 -54.88
CA LEU A 71 3.89 -18.11 -54.04
C LEU A 71 3.55 -16.66 -53.65
N TRP A 72 3.15 -15.84 -54.63
CA TRP A 72 2.74 -14.45 -54.37
C TRP A 72 1.45 -14.37 -53.57
N ALA A 73 0.45 -15.20 -53.86
CA ALA A 73 -0.80 -15.22 -53.09
C ALA A 73 -0.55 -15.57 -51.61
N VAL A 74 0.22 -16.61 -51.32
CA VAL A 74 0.59 -17.00 -49.96
C VAL A 74 1.41 -15.89 -49.29
N THR A 75 2.35 -15.29 -50.01
CA THR A 75 3.18 -14.19 -49.48
C THR A 75 2.33 -12.99 -49.08
N VAL A 76 1.38 -12.59 -49.92
CA VAL A 76 0.46 -11.49 -49.63
C VAL A 76 -0.43 -11.80 -48.42
N VAL A 77 -0.99 -13.01 -48.36
CA VAL A 77 -1.82 -13.43 -47.21
C VAL A 77 -1.01 -13.42 -45.91
N CYS A 78 0.19 -14.00 -45.90
CA CYS A 78 1.07 -13.98 -44.73
C CYS A 78 1.48 -12.55 -44.34
N ALA A 79 1.78 -11.68 -45.31
CA ALA A 79 2.09 -10.27 -45.05
C ALA A 79 0.89 -9.55 -44.40
N LEU A 80 -0.33 -9.76 -44.88
CA LEU A 80 -1.54 -9.19 -44.30
C LEU A 80 -1.79 -9.71 -42.86
N LEU A 81 -1.58 -11.01 -42.61
CA LEU A 81 -1.70 -11.59 -41.27
C LEU A 81 -0.65 -11.03 -40.30
N MET A 82 0.59 -10.83 -40.76
CA MET A 82 1.65 -10.19 -39.96
C MET A 82 1.32 -8.72 -39.64
N ILE A 83 0.85 -7.96 -40.63
CA ILE A 83 0.44 -6.55 -40.42
C ILE A 83 -0.75 -6.50 -39.45
N GLY A 84 -1.78 -7.32 -39.67
CA GLY A 84 -2.97 -7.35 -38.81
C GLY A 84 -2.66 -7.73 -37.37
N SER A 85 -1.79 -8.73 -37.16
CA SER A 85 -1.34 -9.11 -35.80
C SER A 85 -0.49 -8.03 -35.14
N ALA A 86 0.37 -7.33 -35.88
CA ALA A 86 1.14 -6.19 -35.36
C ALA A 86 0.22 -5.01 -34.97
N VAL A 87 -0.78 -4.68 -35.79
CA VAL A 87 -1.78 -3.64 -35.48
C VAL A 87 -2.60 -4.04 -34.26
N TRP A 88 -3.01 -5.30 -34.13
CA TRP A 88 -3.76 -5.76 -32.96
C TRP A 88 -2.90 -5.71 -31.68
N ALA A 89 -1.63 -6.11 -31.76
CA ALA A 89 -0.69 -5.96 -30.66
C ALA A 89 -0.51 -4.50 -30.26
N TRP A 90 -0.37 -3.59 -31.24
CA TRP A 90 -0.29 -2.16 -31.00
C TRP A 90 -1.55 -1.61 -30.35
N MET A 91 -2.73 -1.96 -30.84
CA MET A 91 -4.00 -1.52 -30.25
C MET A 91 -4.14 -2.00 -28.81
N ARG A 92 -3.79 -3.26 -28.52
CA ARG A 92 -3.79 -3.78 -27.14
C ARG A 92 -2.78 -3.03 -26.26
N TYR A 93 -1.58 -2.80 -26.76
CA TYR A 93 -0.57 -2.04 -26.04
C TYR A 93 -1.04 -0.61 -25.76
N ALA A 94 -1.59 0.08 -26.76
CA ALA A 94 -2.13 1.42 -26.60
C ALA A 94 -3.31 1.46 -25.62
N ASN A 95 -4.20 0.47 -25.67
CA ASN A 95 -5.31 0.35 -24.73
C ASN A 95 -4.82 0.04 -23.31
N GLU A 96 -3.81 -0.80 -23.17
CA GLU A 96 -3.17 -1.08 -21.89
C GLU A 96 -2.50 0.18 -21.34
N GLN A 97 -1.72 0.90 -22.14
CA GLN A 97 -1.10 2.17 -21.73
C GLN A 97 -2.14 3.22 -21.34
N LYS A 98 -3.26 3.32 -22.07
CA LYS A 98 -4.39 4.17 -21.68
C LYS A 98 -4.96 3.74 -20.33
N ARG A 99 -5.18 2.44 -20.11
CA ARG A 99 -5.66 1.92 -18.82
C ARG A 99 -4.69 2.24 -17.69
N LEU A 100 -3.40 2.01 -17.90
CA LEU A 100 -2.32 2.31 -16.95
C LEU A 100 -2.23 3.81 -16.63
N SER A 101 -2.42 4.68 -17.64
CA SER A 101 -2.37 6.13 -17.47
C SER A 101 -3.51 6.70 -16.60
N ARG A 102 -4.62 5.96 -16.47
CA ARG A 102 -5.73 6.34 -15.58
C ARG A 102 -5.49 5.95 -14.14
N LYS A 103 -4.64 4.94 -13.90
CA LYS A 103 -4.37 4.44 -12.55
C LYS A 103 -3.61 5.48 -11.74
N LYS A 104 -4.06 5.74 -10.52
CA LYS A 104 -3.43 6.69 -9.59
C LYS A 104 -3.14 6.00 -8.27
N VAL A 105 -1.96 6.32 -7.72
CA VAL A 105 -1.50 5.83 -6.43
C VAL A 105 -1.37 7.03 -5.50
N PHE A 106 -2.25 7.16 -4.52
CA PHE A 106 -2.16 8.18 -3.49
C PHE A 106 -1.23 7.69 -2.39
N VAL A 107 -0.13 8.38 -2.16
CA VAL A 107 0.84 8.04 -1.13
C VAL A 107 0.70 9.02 0.01
N ILE A 108 0.13 8.55 1.12
CA ILE A 108 -0.08 9.35 2.34
C ILE A 108 1.08 9.06 3.30
N GLU A 109 1.87 10.08 3.57
CA GLU A 109 3.04 9.99 4.42
C GLU A 109 2.89 10.87 5.66
N GLY A 110 2.85 10.28 6.85
CA GLY A 110 2.85 11.02 8.12
C GLY A 110 4.27 11.21 8.66
N ARG A 111 4.68 12.45 8.94
CA ARG A 111 5.95 12.78 9.61
C ARG A 111 5.68 13.59 10.87
N GLY A 112 6.20 13.18 12.02
CA GLY A 112 5.95 13.95 13.25
C GLY A 112 6.83 13.65 14.47
N LEU A 113 7.58 12.54 14.46
CA LEU A 113 8.39 12.14 15.62
C LEU A 113 9.84 12.65 15.59
N ARG A 114 10.43 12.82 14.41
CA ARG A 114 11.82 13.26 14.28
C ARG A 114 11.97 14.31 13.19
N ASP A 115 12.87 15.26 13.41
CA ASP A 115 13.18 16.34 12.46
C ASP A 115 14.10 15.90 11.29
N ASP A 116 14.15 14.60 10.98
CA ASP A 116 14.90 14.04 9.84
C ASP A 116 13.96 13.76 8.65
N ASP A 117 14.41 14.13 7.45
CA ASP A 117 13.68 13.95 6.21
C ASP A 117 13.81 12.52 5.65
N GLY A 118 14.82 11.75 6.04
CA GLY A 118 14.97 10.33 5.68
C GLY A 118 14.67 10.00 4.20
N SER A 119 14.29 8.76 3.90
CA SER A 119 13.80 8.40 2.56
C SER A 119 12.28 8.61 2.46
N PRO A 120 11.75 9.25 1.41
CA PRO A 120 10.30 9.46 1.25
C PRO A 120 9.58 8.14 0.95
N LEU A 121 8.36 7.99 1.45
CA LEU A 121 7.52 6.81 1.25
C LEU A 121 7.21 6.60 -0.24
N LYS A 122 6.92 7.69 -0.96
CA LYS A 122 6.61 7.67 -2.40
C LYS A 122 7.68 6.97 -3.25
N ALA A 123 8.95 7.14 -2.88
CA ALA A 123 10.06 6.49 -3.58
C ALA A 123 10.15 4.99 -3.27
N ALA A 124 9.72 4.58 -2.07
CA ALA A 124 9.75 3.18 -1.62
C ALA A 124 8.54 2.35 -2.06
N VAL A 125 7.49 2.98 -2.60
CA VAL A 125 6.34 2.27 -3.18
C VAL A 125 6.84 1.32 -4.28
N PRO A 126 6.55 0.01 -4.20
CA PRO A 126 6.99 -0.96 -5.19
C PRO A 126 6.37 -0.74 -6.57
N ASP A 127 7.09 -1.12 -7.62
CA ASP A 127 6.60 -1.03 -9.00
C ASP A 127 5.45 -1.98 -9.33
N SER A 128 5.19 -2.97 -8.47
CA SER A 128 3.99 -3.81 -8.54
C SER A 128 2.70 -3.02 -8.27
N ILE A 129 2.79 -1.87 -7.57
CA ILE A 129 1.69 -0.94 -7.37
C ILE A 129 1.67 0.05 -8.53
N VAL A 130 0.84 -0.27 -9.51
CA VAL A 130 0.81 0.40 -10.81
C VAL A 130 -0.05 1.65 -10.80
N GLY A 131 0.52 2.80 -11.15
CA GLY A 131 -0.19 4.04 -11.41
C GLY A 131 0.67 5.29 -11.19
N ALA A 132 0.13 6.46 -11.56
CA ALA A 132 0.77 7.75 -11.31
C ALA A 132 0.74 8.06 -9.80
N ARG A 133 1.93 8.23 -9.20
CA ARG A 133 2.08 8.46 -7.76
C ARG A 133 1.84 9.94 -7.39
N VAL A 134 0.78 10.19 -6.63
CA VAL A 134 0.44 11.49 -6.05
C VAL A 134 0.88 11.48 -4.59
N ASP A 135 1.69 12.48 -4.21
CA ASP A 135 2.28 12.57 -2.88
C ASP A 135 1.40 13.39 -1.95
N LEU A 136 1.12 12.89 -0.75
CA LEU A 136 0.31 13.51 0.29
C LEU A 136 1.06 13.45 1.62
N VAL A 137 2.00 14.38 1.78
CA VAL A 137 2.82 14.47 3.01
C VAL A 137 2.10 15.30 4.06
N MET A 138 1.87 14.69 5.23
CA MET A 138 1.43 15.35 6.45
C MET A 138 2.63 15.60 7.34
N ASP A 139 3.13 16.84 7.34
CA ASP A 139 4.18 17.27 8.25
C ASP A 139 3.58 17.79 9.56
N LEU A 140 3.73 17.00 10.61
CA LEU A 140 3.29 17.27 11.98
C LEU A 140 4.45 17.64 12.90
N ARG A 141 5.63 17.94 12.35
CA ARG A 141 6.81 18.33 13.13
C ARG A 141 6.69 19.78 13.59
N GLN A 142 7.07 20.03 14.84
CA GLN A 142 7.04 21.38 15.44
C GLN A 142 8.44 21.94 15.70
N ARG A 143 9.45 21.48 14.95
CA ARG A 143 10.86 21.89 15.06
C ARG A 143 11.46 21.70 16.46
N LYS A 144 10.92 20.74 17.20
CA LYS A 144 11.46 20.22 18.45
C LYS A 144 11.50 18.71 18.35
N ASP A 145 12.69 18.18 18.12
CA ASP A 145 12.90 16.76 17.89
C ASP A 145 12.28 15.92 19.01
N GLY A 146 11.42 14.97 18.64
CA GLY A 146 10.77 14.04 19.57
C GLY A 146 9.69 14.63 20.48
N VAL A 147 9.35 15.92 20.38
CA VAL A 147 8.40 16.57 21.29
C VAL A 147 7.31 17.34 20.53
N ILE A 148 6.06 17.00 20.83
CA ILE A 148 4.89 17.76 20.37
C ILE A 148 4.57 18.80 21.45
N VAL A 149 4.68 20.07 21.08
CA VAL A 149 4.47 21.23 21.96
C VAL A 149 3.01 21.62 22.00
N ASP A 150 2.38 21.74 20.83
CA ASP A 150 0.98 22.10 20.69
C ASP A 150 0.26 21.06 19.82
N PRO A 151 -0.34 20.02 20.41
CA PRO A 151 -1.07 19.01 19.64
C PRO A 151 -2.32 19.59 18.96
N GLY A 152 -2.85 20.74 19.40
CA GLY A 152 -4.06 21.35 18.85
C GLY A 152 -3.84 21.86 17.43
N ASP A 153 -2.72 22.54 17.22
CA ASP A 153 -2.32 23.08 15.91
C ASP A 153 -2.16 21.98 14.83
N LEU A 154 -1.89 20.75 15.26
CA LEU A 154 -1.65 19.61 14.38
C LEU A 154 -2.94 18.90 13.93
N LEU A 155 -4.10 19.21 14.51
CA LEU A 155 -5.38 18.63 14.11
C LEU A 155 -5.81 19.10 12.71
N GLN A 156 -5.57 20.37 12.38
CA GLN A 156 -5.95 20.94 11.09
C GLN A 156 -5.21 20.31 9.91
N PRO A 157 -3.88 20.12 9.93
CA PRO A 157 -3.17 19.37 8.90
C PRO A 157 -3.74 17.96 8.66
N VAL A 158 -4.03 17.22 9.73
CA VAL A 158 -4.57 15.85 9.62
C VAL A 158 -5.99 15.85 9.03
N ALA A 159 -6.85 16.77 9.45
CA ALA A 159 -8.18 16.94 8.88
C ALA A 159 -8.13 17.38 7.40
N GLY A 160 -7.24 18.33 7.08
CA GLY A 160 -7.02 18.86 5.74
C GLY A 160 -6.57 17.78 4.76
N MET A 161 -5.75 16.81 5.21
CA MET A 161 -5.34 15.66 4.40
C MET A 161 -6.54 14.86 3.89
N LYS A 162 -7.55 14.61 4.75
CA LYS A 162 -8.75 13.85 4.34
C LYS A 162 -9.54 14.59 3.27
N THR A 163 -9.74 15.90 3.45
CA THR A 163 -10.45 16.73 2.48
C THR A 163 -9.71 16.77 1.14
N LEU A 164 -8.39 16.96 1.16
CA LEU A 164 -7.56 16.94 -0.05
C LEU A 164 -7.61 15.57 -0.74
N PHE A 165 -7.50 14.48 0.02
CA PHE A 165 -7.59 13.13 -0.50
C PHE A 165 -8.93 12.89 -1.22
N HIS A 166 -10.07 13.20 -0.58
CA HIS A 166 -11.38 13.09 -1.21
C HIS A 166 -11.53 13.95 -2.47
N GLN A 167 -11.00 15.16 -2.47
CA GLN A 167 -11.01 16.04 -3.65
C GLN A 167 -10.22 15.42 -4.80
N LEU A 168 -9.06 14.84 -4.52
CA LEU A 168 -8.22 14.21 -5.54
C LEU A 168 -8.80 12.91 -6.09
N GLN A 169 -9.57 12.17 -5.28
CA GLN A 169 -10.30 10.99 -5.71
C GLN A 169 -11.47 11.33 -6.65
N LYS A 170 -12.08 12.52 -6.50
CA LYS A 170 -13.26 12.93 -7.28
C LYS A 170 -13.00 12.86 -8.79
N GLY A 171 -13.94 12.23 -9.51
CA GLY A 171 -13.87 12.09 -10.97
C GLY A 171 -12.98 10.95 -11.47
N ASN A 172 -12.38 10.16 -10.57
CA ASN A 172 -11.70 8.92 -10.93
C ASN A 172 -12.56 7.71 -10.54
N ASP A 173 -12.44 6.62 -11.31
CA ASP A 173 -13.04 5.35 -10.96
C ASP A 173 -12.31 4.76 -9.74
N ARG A 174 -13.05 4.30 -8.72
CA ARG A 174 -12.47 3.71 -7.51
C ARG A 174 -11.57 2.51 -7.82
N SER A 175 -11.86 1.75 -8.88
CA SER A 175 -11.06 0.60 -9.31
C SER A 175 -9.70 0.97 -9.92
N ASP A 176 -9.53 2.24 -10.32
CA ASP A 176 -8.27 2.79 -10.83
C ASP A 176 -7.45 3.49 -9.73
N LEU A 177 -7.92 3.47 -8.48
CA LEU A 177 -7.26 4.12 -7.35
C LEU A 177 -6.62 3.11 -6.41
N THR A 178 -5.40 3.38 -5.97
CA THR A 178 -4.75 2.66 -4.87
C THR A 178 -4.24 3.67 -3.85
N THR A 179 -4.41 3.37 -2.58
CA THR A 179 -3.89 4.21 -1.49
C THR A 179 -2.74 3.47 -0.81
N VAL A 180 -1.64 4.17 -0.58
CA VAL A 180 -0.52 3.70 0.23
C VAL A 180 -0.42 4.60 1.44
N TYR A 181 -0.29 4.03 2.63
CA TYR A 181 -0.07 4.77 3.87
C TYR A 181 1.21 4.33 4.56
N GLY A 182 1.96 5.29 5.10
CA GLY A 182 3.06 5.04 6.03
C GLY A 182 3.26 6.25 6.94
N GLY A 183 3.42 6.00 8.24
CA GLY A 183 3.42 7.06 9.25
C GLY A 183 4.54 6.93 10.26
N LEU A 184 5.16 8.06 10.59
CA LEU A 184 6.14 8.28 11.65
C LEU A 184 5.66 9.41 12.56
N THR A 185 4.42 9.30 13.03
CA THR A 185 3.71 10.28 13.85
C THR A 185 3.44 9.74 15.25
N ALA A 186 3.04 10.63 16.17
CA ALA A 186 2.60 10.23 17.51
C ALA A 186 1.31 9.39 17.42
N VAL A 187 1.12 8.50 18.41
CA VAL A 187 0.05 7.48 18.40
C VAL A 187 -1.34 8.08 18.17
N PRO A 188 -1.73 9.19 18.84
CA PRO A 188 -3.05 9.78 18.62
C PRO A 188 -3.28 10.27 17.18
N PHE A 189 -2.28 10.84 16.52
CA PHE A 189 -2.41 11.32 15.12
C PHE A 189 -2.44 10.17 14.12
N THR A 190 -1.64 9.12 14.35
CA THR A 190 -1.70 7.89 13.56
C THR A 190 -3.08 7.24 13.65
N PHE A 191 -3.63 7.17 14.87
CA PHE A 191 -4.96 6.63 15.10
C PHE A 191 -6.03 7.50 14.44
N LEU A 192 -5.97 8.82 14.61
CA LEU A 192 -6.88 9.76 13.96
C LEU A 192 -6.86 9.59 12.43
N THR A 193 -5.68 9.44 11.84
CA THR A 193 -5.54 9.21 10.38
C THR A 193 -6.23 7.91 9.96
N GLY A 194 -6.07 6.83 10.72
CA GLY A 194 -6.75 5.56 10.46
C GLY A 194 -8.27 5.68 10.57
N VAL A 195 -8.78 6.34 11.60
CA VAL A 195 -10.22 6.65 11.73
C VAL A 195 -10.69 7.46 10.53
N LEU A 196 -9.96 8.49 10.12
CA LEU A 196 -10.37 9.38 9.04
C LEU A 196 -10.45 8.67 7.68
N LEU A 197 -9.51 7.76 7.39
CA LEU A 197 -9.46 6.96 6.15
C LEU A 197 -10.40 5.75 6.14
N ASP A 198 -10.79 5.24 7.31
CA ASP A 198 -11.76 4.15 7.48
C ASP A 198 -11.37 2.82 6.80
N ASP A 199 -12.21 1.79 6.91
CA ASP A 199 -11.98 0.46 6.32
C ASP A 199 -12.55 0.26 4.89
N GLU A 200 -13.35 1.20 4.37
CA GLU A 200 -14.00 1.05 3.05
C GLU A 200 -13.02 0.99 1.86
N GLY A 201 -11.84 1.59 1.99
CA GLY A 201 -10.83 1.65 0.92
C GLY A 201 -9.76 0.56 1.02
N ASP A 202 -9.25 0.11 -0.12
CA ASP A 202 -8.03 -0.71 -0.14
C ASP A 202 -6.81 0.19 0.10
N VAL A 203 -6.18 0.03 1.26
CA VAL A 203 -5.01 0.81 1.68
C VAL A 203 -3.86 -0.15 1.93
N VAL A 204 -2.82 -0.01 1.13
CA VAL A 204 -1.54 -0.71 1.34
C VAL A 204 -0.78 0.01 2.43
N VAL A 205 -0.54 -0.67 3.55
CA VAL A 205 0.20 -0.11 4.68
C VAL A 205 1.68 -0.49 4.59
N MET A 206 2.54 0.51 4.76
CA MET A 206 3.98 0.35 4.90
C MET A 206 4.43 0.92 6.24
N ASP A 207 5.50 0.37 6.80
CA ASP A 207 6.10 0.89 8.02
C ASP A 207 7.61 1.06 7.84
N TRP A 208 8.22 1.89 8.69
CA TRP A 208 9.65 2.14 8.64
C TRP A 208 10.40 1.07 9.43
N ASP A 209 11.16 0.24 8.72
CA ASP A 209 12.08 -0.71 9.31
C ASP A 209 13.32 0.04 9.81
N ARG A 210 13.41 0.25 11.13
CA ARG A 210 14.54 0.92 11.77
C ARG A 210 15.84 0.15 11.61
N GLY A 211 15.80 -1.18 11.57
CA GLY A 211 16.99 -2.01 11.40
C GLY A 211 17.52 -1.96 9.98
N ALA A 212 16.62 -2.01 8.99
CA ALA A 212 16.98 -1.91 7.58
C ALA A 212 17.05 -0.46 7.04
N SER A 213 16.68 0.54 7.85
CA SER A 213 16.61 1.96 7.48
C SER A 213 15.85 2.22 6.18
N ARG A 214 14.69 1.57 6.01
CA ARG A 214 13.85 1.69 4.81
C ARG A 214 12.37 1.49 5.12
N TRP A 215 11.52 2.04 4.29
CA TRP A 215 10.11 1.66 4.25
C TRP A 215 9.97 0.22 3.77
N ARG A 216 9.09 -0.53 4.42
CA ARG A 216 8.83 -1.93 4.12
C ARG A 216 7.32 -2.21 4.09
N LEU A 217 6.92 -3.09 3.18
CA LEU A 217 5.58 -3.68 3.18
C LEU A 217 5.38 -4.58 4.41
N LEU A 218 4.12 -4.80 4.76
CA LEU A 218 3.73 -5.82 5.73
C LEU A 218 3.62 -7.21 5.07
N ASP A 219 4.75 -7.69 4.53
CA ASP A 219 4.88 -8.92 3.73
C ASP A 219 5.37 -10.15 4.50
N GLY A 220 5.52 -10.03 5.82
CA GLY A 220 5.93 -11.10 6.71
C GLY A 220 4.83 -12.13 6.97
N PRO A 221 5.22 -13.34 7.43
CA PRO A 221 4.26 -14.39 7.80
C PRO A 221 3.47 -14.00 9.05
N ASP A 222 2.24 -14.48 9.15
CA ASP A 222 1.48 -14.45 10.40
C ASP A 222 1.99 -15.56 11.33
N ASP A 223 2.37 -15.18 12.55
CA ASP A 223 2.84 -16.10 13.57
C ASP A 223 1.70 -16.71 14.41
N GLY A 224 0.46 -16.32 14.14
CA GLY A 224 -0.73 -16.84 14.81
C GLY A 224 -0.94 -16.26 16.22
N LEU A 225 -0.05 -15.40 16.71
CA LEU A 225 -0.20 -14.79 18.03
C LEU A 225 -1.32 -13.74 18.01
N ARG A 226 -2.13 -13.74 19.07
CA ARG A 226 -3.29 -12.86 19.26
C ARG A 226 -3.25 -12.23 20.64
N PHE A 227 -4.09 -11.23 20.89
CA PHE A 227 -4.15 -10.59 22.20
C PHE A 227 -4.70 -11.56 23.26
N GLU A 228 -4.05 -11.57 24.41
CA GLU A 228 -4.65 -12.02 25.67
C GLU A 228 -5.42 -10.84 26.26
N VAL A 229 -6.69 -11.06 26.60
CA VAL A 229 -7.60 -10.02 27.06
C VAL A 229 -7.96 -10.25 28.52
N THR A 230 -7.80 -9.23 29.35
CA THR A 230 -8.12 -9.27 30.79
C THR A 230 -8.77 -7.95 31.23
N GLY A 231 -9.45 -7.91 32.38
CA GLY A 231 -10.03 -6.68 32.90
C GLY A 231 -11.47 -6.38 32.46
N ILE A 232 -12.05 -7.17 31.53
CA ILE A 232 -13.39 -6.90 30.99
C ILE A 232 -14.47 -7.07 32.07
N ASP A 233 -14.40 -8.16 32.84
CA ASP A 233 -15.39 -8.43 33.88
C ASP A 233 -15.29 -7.41 35.02
N GLU A 234 -14.07 -6.93 35.30
CA GLU A 234 -13.79 -5.91 36.31
C GLU A 234 -14.25 -4.50 35.90
N ALA A 235 -14.49 -4.25 34.59
CA ALA A 235 -15.10 -3.01 34.14
C ALA A 235 -16.55 -2.87 34.66
N GLY A 236 -17.24 -3.98 34.92
CA GLY A 236 -18.58 -4.01 35.50
C GLY A 236 -19.56 -3.06 34.79
N SER A 237 -20.18 -2.16 35.54
CA SER A 237 -21.10 -1.12 35.03
C SER A 237 -20.44 0.26 34.85
N ALA A 238 -19.10 0.31 34.76
CA ALA A 238 -18.38 1.56 34.57
C ALA A 238 -18.70 2.18 33.20
N ARG A 239 -19.05 3.48 33.20
CA ARG A 239 -19.29 4.23 31.96
C ARG A 239 -18.02 4.62 31.23
N GLU A 240 -16.90 4.71 31.95
CA GLU A 240 -15.60 5.08 31.40
C GLU A 240 -14.57 4.03 31.80
N VAL A 241 -13.76 3.59 30.84
CA VAL A 241 -12.71 2.58 31.04
C VAL A 241 -11.42 2.98 30.36
N VAL A 242 -10.29 2.52 30.88
CA VAL A 242 -9.00 2.57 30.18
C VAL A 242 -8.82 1.27 29.41
N LEU A 243 -8.64 1.36 28.10
CA LEU A 243 -8.23 0.22 27.27
C LEU A 243 -6.73 0.32 27.01
N ALA A 244 -5.96 -0.57 27.64
CA ALA A 244 -4.51 -0.62 27.53
C ALA A 244 -4.05 -1.74 26.59
N VAL A 245 -3.52 -1.34 25.43
CA VAL A 245 -3.13 -2.25 24.36
C VAL A 245 -1.60 -2.31 24.24
N SER A 246 -1.03 -3.49 24.50
CA SER A 246 0.41 -3.77 24.47
C SER A 246 0.74 -4.69 23.29
N VAL A 247 1.36 -4.13 22.25
CA VAL A 247 1.77 -4.86 21.04
C VAL A 247 3.29 -5.00 21.00
N SER A 248 4.02 -3.89 21.08
CA SER A 248 5.49 -3.87 21.00
C SER A 248 6.17 -3.55 22.33
N TYR A 249 5.45 -2.90 23.24
CA TYR A 249 5.92 -2.61 24.60
C TYR A 249 4.78 -2.82 25.59
N THR A 250 5.13 -3.14 26.83
CA THR A 250 4.16 -3.27 27.92
C THR A 250 3.67 -1.90 28.35
N VAL A 251 2.35 -1.72 28.36
CA VAL A 251 1.71 -0.57 29.03
C VAL A 251 1.63 -0.86 30.52
N LYS A 252 2.44 -0.17 31.32
CA LYS A 252 2.58 -0.45 32.75
C LYS A 252 1.47 0.17 33.58
N SER A 253 1.00 -0.56 34.60
CA SER A 253 -0.01 -0.05 35.55
C SER A 253 0.46 1.21 36.28
N GLU A 254 1.75 1.31 36.61
CA GLU A 254 2.33 2.49 37.28
C GLU A 254 2.18 3.76 36.44
N ASP A 255 2.37 3.67 35.13
CA ASP A 255 2.23 4.80 34.21
C ASP A 255 0.76 5.20 34.06
N LEU A 256 -0.16 4.22 33.97
CA LEU A 256 -1.60 4.48 33.89
C LEU A 256 -2.13 5.19 35.14
N ALA A 257 -1.70 4.75 36.32
CA ALA A 257 -2.13 5.31 37.59
C ALA A 257 -1.74 6.79 37.77
N THR A 258 -0.77 7.30 37.01
CA THR A 258 -0.43 8.73 37.02
C THR A 258 -1.50 9.61 36.38
N THR A 259 -2.37 9.05 35.53
CA THR A 259 -3.31 9.81 34.69
C THR A 259 -4.76 9.39 34.88
N PHE A 260 -5.03 8.09 35.11
CA PHE A 260 -6.37 7.54 35.07
C PHE A 260 -6.79 6.93 36.41
N ALA A 261 -8.06 7.13 36.77
CA ALA A 261 -8.71 6.51 37.94
C ALA A 261 -9.77 5.46 37.55
N HIS A 262 -9.94 5.17 36.26
CA HIS A 262 -10.96 4.27 35.74
C HIS A 262 -10.49 2.80 35.72
N PRO A 263 -11.42 1.82 35.68
CA PRO A 263 -11.07 0.41 35.47
C PRO A 263 -10.25 0.21 34.20
N VAL A 264 -9.30 -0.74 34.25
CA VAL A 264 -8.36 -0.99 33.16
C VAL A 264 -8.66 -2.34 32.52
N VAL A 265 -9.04 -2.32 31.25
CA VAL A 265 -9.11 -3.47 30.36
C VAL A 265 -7.81 -3.57 29.59
N ARG A 266 -7.24 -4.77 29.47
CA ARG A 266 -5.94 -4.99 28.85
C ARG A 266 -6.06 -5.91 27.65
N MET A 267 -5.35 -5.57 26.59
CA MET A 267 -5.10 -6.42 25.43
C MET A 267 -3.60 -6.52 25.23
N MET A 268 -3.00 -7.68 25.43
CA MET A 268 -1.55 -7.84 25.40
C MET A 268 -1.15 -9.00 24.50
N LEU A 269 -0.17 -8.78 23.62
CA LEU A 269 0.46 -9.90 22.93
C LEU A 269 1.32 -10.71 23.92
N PRO A 270 1.28 -12.06 23.86
CA PRO A 270 2.08 -12.91 24.75
C PRO A 270 3.58 -12.73 24.51
N ASP A 271 3.98 -12.45 23.26
CA ASP A 271 5.35 -12.10 22.90
C ASP A 271 5.39 -10.71 22.22
N LEU A 272 5.89 -9.72 22.98
CA LEU A 272 6.06 -8.34 22.52
C LEU A 272 7.27 -8.15 21.58
N GLN A 273 8.14 -9.17 21.44
CA GLN A 273 9.23 -9.17 20.46
C GLN A 273 8.81 -9.83 19.13
N SER A 274 7.59 -10.36 19.07
CA SER A 274 7.08 -11.01 17.87
C SER A 274 7.06 -10.07 16.67
N SER A 275 7.21 -10.63 15.47
CA SER A 275 7.20 -9.84 14.24
C SER A 275 5.82 -9.22 14.04
N HIS A 276 5.79 -7.93 13.69
CA HIS A 276 4.58 -7.22 13.31
C HIS A 276 4.54 -6.88 11.82
N TRP A 277 5.47 -7.43 11.04
CA TRP A 277 5.59 -7.20 9.60
C TRP A 277 4.55 -7.94 8.75
N SER A 278 3.44 -8.42 9.31
CA SER A 278 2.43 -9.21 8.59
C SER A 278 1.08 -8.49 8.52
N GLN A 279 0.59 -8.23 7.31
CA GLN A 279 -0.75 -7.65 7.11
C GLN A 279 -1.84 -8.58 7.66
N VAL A 280 -1.67 -9.90 7.54
CA VAL A 280 -2.64 -10.90 8.01
C VAL A 280 -2.72 -10.85 9.54
N LYS A 281 -1.58 -10.84 10.23
CA LYS A 281 -1.53 -10.70 11.69
C LYS A 281 -2.18 -9.39 12.14
N GLN A 282 -1.78 -8.26 11.57
CA GLN A 282 -2.33 -6.96 11.97
C GLN A 282 -3.84 -6.86 11.71
N SER A 283 -4.34 -7.48 10.64
CA SER A 283 -5.79 -7.54 10.36
C SER A 283 -6.53 -8.36 11.41
N ALA A 284 -6.00 -9.54 11.79
CA ALA A 284 -6.60 -10.38 12.82
C ALA A 284 -6.58 -9.72 14.22
N LEU A 285 -5.51 -8.96 14.53
CA LEU A 285 -5.45 -8.16 15.75
C LEU A 285 -6.47 -7.02 15.75
N ALA A 286 -6.69 -6.37 14.60
CA ALA A 286 -7.71 -5.34 14.45
C ALA A 286 -9.14 -5.89 14.60
N ASP A 287 -9.40 -7.10 14.09
CA ASP A 287 -10.67 -7.79 14.29
C ASP A 287 -10.90 -8.11 15.78
N GLN A 288 -9.87 -8.58 16.49
CA GLN A 288 -9.98 -8.86 17.92
C GLN A 288 -10.17 -7.57 18.74
N PHE A 289 -9.47 -6.49 18.39
CA PHE A 289 -9.65 -5.17 18.99
C PHE A 289 -11.09 -4.68 18.82
N LEU A 290 -11.65 -4.74 17.62
CA LEU A 290 -13.05 -4.44 17.37
C LEU A 290 -14.00 -5.31 18.21
N GLY A 291 -13.68 -6.61 18.36
CA GLY A 291 -14.43 -7.52 19.22
C GLY A 291 -14.48 -7.07 20.68
N VAL A 292 -13.35 -6.63 21.23
CA VAL A 292 -13.29 -6.08 22.60
C VAL A 292 -14.07 -4.78 22.73
N LEU A 293 -13.96 -3.87 21.76
CA LEU A 293 -14.72 -2.62 21.77
C LEU A 293 -16.24 -2.87 21.78
N LYS A 294 -16.72 -3.86 21.04
CA LYS A 294 -18.14 -4.27 21.05
C LYS A 294 -18.57 -4.87 22.38
N GLN A 295 -17.69 -5.62 23.06
CA GLN A 295 -17.98 -6.16 24.39
C GLN A 295 -18.09 -5.03 25.42
N LEU A 296 -17.21 -4.03 25.35
CA LEU A 296 -17.27 -2.84 26.21
C LEU A 296 -18.54 -2.04 25.97
N ASP A 297 -18.91 -1.81 24.71
CA ASP A 297 -20.17 -1.16 24.35
C ASP A 297 -21.40 -1.91 24.91
N ALA A 298 -21.43 -3.24 24.74
CA ALA A 298 -22.50 -4.08 25.28
C ALA A 298 -22.57 -4.08 26.82
N ALA A 299 -21.45 -3.81 27.50
CA ALA A 299 -21.39 -3.62 28.95
C ALA A 299 -21.84 -2.22 29.40
N GLY A 300 -22.18 -1.32 28.46
CA GLY A 300 -22.67 0.04 28.74
C GLY A 300 -21.56 1.07 28.91
N VAL A 301 -20.34 0.79 28.42
CA VAL A 301 -19.25 1.77 28.39
C VAL A 301 -19.58 2.88 27.39
N GLU A 302 -19.61 4.13 27.85
CA GLU A 302 -19.90 5.32 27.06
C GLU A 302 -18.61 5.99 26.53
N ARG A 303 -17.47 5.82 27.23
CA ARG A 303 -16.16 6.34 26.81
C ARG A 303 -15.01 5.37 27.09
N ILE A 304 -14.10 5.28 26.13
CA ILE A 304 -12.85 4.54 26.21
C ILE A 304 -11.67 5.51 26.19
N HIS A 305 -10.81 5.41 27.20
CA HIS A 305 -9.48 6.03 27.24
C HIS A 305 -8.47 5.02 26.71
N LEU A 306 -8.11 5.14 25.44
CA LEU A 306 -7.19 4.23 24.77
C LEU A 306 -5.74 4.67 24.96
N VAL A 307 -4.93 3.75 25.45
CA VAL A 307 -3.48 3.84 25.52
C VAL A 307 -2.88 2.66 24.76
N LEU A 308 -1.99 2.95 23.83
CA LEU A 308 -1.54 1.98 22.84
C LEU A 308 -0.02 2.06 22.66
N ALA A 309 0.64 0.92 22.85
CA ALA A 309 2.07 0.76 22.64
C ALA A 309 2.32 -0.22 21.49
N ALA A 310 2.40 0.32 20.27
CA ALA A 310 2.50 -0.46 19.04
C ALA A 310 3.30 0.28 17.95
N GLN A 311 3.72 -0.47 16.92
CA GLN A 311 4.25 0.11 15.68
C GLN A 311 3.15 0.91 14.94
N ASN A 312 3.55 1.93 14.17
CA ASN A 312 2.62 2.86 13.52
C ASN A 312 1.64 2.16 12.57
N SER A 313 2.11 1.15 11.83
CA SER A 313 1.25 0.34 10.97
C SER A 313 0.15 -0.38 11.76
N ALA A 314 0.48 -0.97 12.90
CA ALA A 314 -0.49 -1.64 13.77
C ALA A 314 -1.48 -0.63 14.37
N VAL A 315 -1.01 0.51 14.88
CA VAL A 315 -1.88 1.61 15.36
C VAL A 315 -2.88 2.01 14.29
N PHE A 316 -2.40 2.25 13.07
CA PHE A 316 -3.23 2.65 11.94
C PHE A 316 -4.26 1.59 11.57
N ASN A 317 -3.85 0.32 11.48
CA ASN A 317 -4.76 -0.78 11.13
C ASN A 317 -5.81 -1.05 12.21
N LEU A 318 -5.47 -0.92 13.50
CA LEU A 318 -6.47 -0.98 14.58
C LEU A 318 -7.50 0.15 14.45
N ALA A 319 -7.02 1.37 14.19
CA ALA A 319 -7.87 2.56 14.10
C ALA A 319 -8.85 2.51 12.93
N ARG A 320 -8.44 1.94 11.79
CA ARG A 320 -9.30 1.79 10.61
C ARG A 320 -10.53 0.92 10.87
N ARG A 321 -10.47 -0.02 11.81
CA ARG A 321 -11.61 -0.87 12.16
C ARG A 321 -12.55 -0.24 13.19
N TYR A 322 -12.30 1.00 13.60
CA TYR A 322 -13.15 1.67 14.57
C TYR A 322 -14.42 2.18 13.90
N ASP A 323 -15.55 1.52 14.18
CA ASP A 323 -16.86 1.94 13.72
C ASP A 323 -17.29 3.25 14.40
N LYS A 324 -17.31 4.33 13.62
CA LYS A 324 -17.60 5.69 14.08
C LYS A 324 -19.03 5.89 14.59
N ARG A 325 -19.96 5.02 14.20
CA ARG A 325 -21.39 5.20 14.43
C ARG A 325 -21.87 4.49 15.68
N ASN A 326 -21.34 3.29 15.92
CA ASN A 326 -21.91 2.37 16.90
C ASN A 326 -21.00 2.14 18.11
N LEU A 327 -19.71 2.47 18.03
CA LEU A 327 -18.80 2.26 19.16
C LEU A 327 -18.78 3.47 20.11
N PRO A 328 -18.32 3.28 21.36
CA PRO A 328 -18.29 4.34 22.36
C PRO A 328 -17.44 5.56 21.96
N ASN A 329 -17.53 6.64 22.74
CA ASN A 329 -16.58 7.75 22.59
C ASN A 329 -15.15 7.27 22.84
N LEU A 330 -14.19 7.81 22.10
CA LEU A 330 -12.79 7.38 22.18
C LEU A 330 -11.85 8.56 22.35
N VAL A 331 -11.00 8.50 23.37
CA VAL A 331 -9.84 9.39 23.52
C VAL A 331 -8.57 8.56 23.45
N VAL A 332 -7.67 8.90 22.52
CA VAL A 332 -6.39 8.20 22.34
C VAL A 332 -5.26 9.05 22.90
N TYR A 333 -4.51 8.52 23.86
CA TYR A 333 -3.51 9.28 24.61
C TYR A 333 -2.09 9.06 24.10
N GLN A 334 -1.30 10.12 24.18
CA GLN A 334 0.14 10.08 23.91
C GLN A 334 0.89 9.77 25.20
N PHE A 335 1.81 8.81 25.14
CA PHE A 335 2.74 8.52 26.23
C PHE A 335 3.96 9.45 26.17
N GLU A 336 4.28 10.09 27.29
CA GLU A 336 5.43 10.98 27.42
C GLU A 336 6.29 10.57 28.63
N ARG A 337 7.38 9.83 28.37
CA ARG A 337 8.23 9.26 29.43
C ARG A 337 8.75 10.30 30.42
N ALA A 338 9.07 11.50 29.93
CA ALA A 338 9.65 12.58 30.72
C ALA A 338 8.60 13.40 31.50
N GLN A 339 7.30 13.20 31.25
CA GLN A 339 6.25 13.97 31.90
C GLN A 339 5.62 13.22 33.07
N ASN A 340 4.96 13.99 33.94
CA ASN A 340 4.04 13.52 34.96
C ASN A 340 2.85 14.47 34.98
N PRO A 341 1.62 14.04 34.62
CA PRO A 341 1.20 12.67 34.29
C PRO A 341 1.91 12.07 33.05
N LYS A 342 1.99 10.74 32.98
CA LYS A 342 2.65 10.01 31.87
C LYS A 342 1.87 10.07 30.55
N TYR A 343 0.59 10.38 30.63
CA TYR A 343 -0.30 10.60 29.50
C TYR A 343 -0.87 12.04 29.55
N PRO A 344 -0.05 13.06 29.29
CA PRO A 344 -0.41 14.46 29.53
C PRO A 344 -1.49 15.00 28.58
N TRP A 345 -1.67 14.36 27.43
CA TRP A 345 -2.69 14.73 26.45
C TRP A 345 -3.13 13.53 25.60
N GLY A 346 -4.29 13.68 24.98
CA GLY A 346 -4.84 12.77 23.99
C GLY A 346 -5.70 13.50 22.97
N ILE A 347 -6.19 12.76 21.99
CA ILE A 347 -7.13 13.25 20.97
C ILE A 347 -8.44 12.51 21.16
N GLU A 348 -9.52 13.25 21.43
CA GLU A 348 -10.87 12.72 21.28
C GLU A 348 -11.17 12.57 19.80
N MET A 349 -11.53 11.36 19.41
CA MET A 349 -11.76 11.00 18.01
C MET A 349 -13.13 11.51 17.54
N PRO A 350 -13.28 11.86 16.25
CA PRO A 350 -14.55 12.28 15.66
C PRO A 350 -15.47 11.06 15.42
N VAL A 351 -15.94 10.46 16.51
CA VAL A 351 -16.78 9.26 16.57
C VAL A 351 -17.95 9.48 17.54
N ALA A 352 -18.94 8.60 17.54
CA ALA A 352 -20.05 8.61 18.50
C ALA A 352 -20.77 9.99 18.61
N GLY A 353 -20.93 10.68 17.48
CA GLY A 353 -21.58 12.00 17.41
C GLY A 353 -20.64 13.19 17.54
N VAL A 354 -19.35 12.98 17.87
CA VAL A 354 -18.33 14.03 17.84
C VAL A 354 -17.96 14.34 16.39
N VAL A 355 -18.14 15.60 15.97
CA VAL A 355 -17.96 16.01 14.56
C VAL A 355 -16.48 16.20 14.20
N THR A 356 -15.69 16.75 15.13
CA THR A 356 -14.30 17.11 14.91
C THR A 356 -13.43 16.60 16.03
N ALA A 357 -12.24 16.12 15.69
CA ALA A 357 -11.24 15.75 16.68
C ALA A 357 -10.88 16.96 17.56
N ARG A 358 -10.63 16.71 18.86
CA ARG A 358 -10.16 17.75 19.79
C ARG A 358 -9.09 17.20 20.71
N VAL A 359 -8.16 18.06 21.11
CA VAL A 359 -7.18 17.73 22.15
C VAL A 359 -7.87 17.70 23.51
N VAL A 360 -7.55 16.69 24.30
CA VAL A 360 -7.94 16.56 25.71
C VAL A 360 -6.66 16.48 26.53
N HIS A 361 -6.57 17.27 27.60
CA HIS A 361 -5.44 17.20 28.53
C HIS A 361 -5.78 16.25 29.69
N GLY A 362 -4.75 15.64 30.28
CA GLY A 362 -4.89 14.67 31.37
C GLY A 362 -5.73 15.23 32.52
N ILE A 363 -6.64 14.40 33.06
CA ILE A 363 -7.54 14.74 34.16
C ILE A 363 -6.72 14.69 35.45
N VAL A 364 -6.08 15.80 35.82
CA VAL A 364 -5.69 15.99 37.21
C VAL A 364 -6.90 16.61 37.91
N SER A 365 -7.54 15.81 38.76
CA SER A 365 -8.49 16.27 39.76
C SER A 365 -8.00 17.58 40.39
N GLU A 366 -8.76 18.66 40.21
CA GLU A 366 -8.64 19.90 40.99
C GLU A 366 -8.95 19.59 42.46
N ALA A 367 -7.99 19.02 43.16
CA ALA A 367 -8.11 18.74 44.59
C ALA A 367 -6.85 19.17 45.35
N GLN A 368 -6.11 20.20 44.91
CA GLN A 368 -5.04 20.84 45.69
C GLN A 368 -4.84 22.33 45.33
N SER A 369 -5.91 23.14 45.26
CA SER A 369 -5.77 24.62 45.22
C SER A 369 -6.71 25.38 46.17
N GLN A 370 -7.37 24.71 47.11
CA GLN A 370 -8.04 25.35 48.24
C GLN A 370 -7.47 24.80 49.55
N GLY A 371 -6.29 25.30 49.92
CA GLY A 371 -5.56 24.87 51.11
C GLY A 371 -4.23 25.61 51.22
N GLY A 372 -4.31 26.94 51.29
CA GLY A 372 -3.19 27.85 51.51
C GLY A 372 -3.71 29.21 51.95
#